data_AF-A0A453PRA8-F1
#
_entry.id   AF-A0A453PRA8-F1
#
_cell.length_a   1.000
_cell.length_b   1.000
_cell.length_c   1.000
_cell.angle_alpha   90.00
_cell.angle_beta   90.00
_cell.angle_gamma   90.00
#
_symmetry.space_group_name_H-M   'P 1'
#
loop_
_entity.id
_entity.type
_entity.pdbx_description
1 polymer ?
#
loop_
_entity_poly.entity_id
_entity_poly.type
_entity_poly.pdbx_seq_one_letter_code
_entity_poly.pdbx_strand_id
1 'polypeptide(L)'
;MVVALSTGWFSGMSHYGRSIKITAKGGSSVYAKVVDECDSVHGCDAEHNYEEPCAYNVVDASPAVWDALGLDQNIGLQDVTWSDE
;
A
#
# COMPACT_ATOMS: atom_id res chain seq x y z
N MET A 1 8.61 4.36 -7.52
CA MET A 1 7.28 3.83 -7.17
C MET A 1 7.44 2.97 -5.94
N VAL A 2 6.79 3.39 -4.87
CA VAL A 2 6.92 2.75 -3.56
C VAL A 2 5.55 2.58 -2.93
N VAL A 3 5.46 1.61 -2.02
CA VAL A 3 4.26 1.31 -1.25
C VAL A 3 4.59 1.00 0.21
N ALA A 4 3.59 1.16 1.08
CA ALA A 4 3.53 0.54 2.39
C ALA A 4 2.52 -0.63 2.36
N LEU A 5 2.74 -1.65 3.17
CA LEU A 5 1.80 -2.76 3.33
C LEU A 5 1.22 -2.78 4.73
N SER A 6 -0.05 -3.15 4.88
CA SER A 6 -0.65 -3.41 6.19
C SER A 6 0.22 -4.36 7.03
N THR A 7 0.28 -4.17 8.35
CA THR A 7 1.11 -4.93 9.30
C THR A 7 1.21 -6.43 9.00
N GLY A 8 0.06 -7.08 8.78
CA GLY A 8 0.01 -8.53 8.49
C GLY A 8 0.76 -8.92 7.21
N TRP A 9 0.67 -8.09 6.16
CA TRP A 9 1.38 -8.28 4.90
C TRP A 9 2.82 -7.78 4.95
N PHE A 10 3.12 -6.71 5.70
CA PHE A 10 4.51 -6.26 5.91
C PHE A 10 5.35 -7.34 6.61
N SER A 11 4.71 -8.12 7.48
CA SER A 11 5.23 -9.35 8.07
C SER A 11 6.59 -9.14 8.75
N GLY A 12 6.67 -8.12 9.60
CA GLY A 12 7.88 -7.80 10.37
C GLY A 12 9.10 -7.52 9.48
N MET A 13 8.95 -6.68 8.46
CA MET A 13 9.97 -6.33 7.45
C MET A 13 10.30 -7.43 6.44
N SER A 14 9.60 -8.57 6.41
CA SER A 14 9.90 -9.65 5.45
C SER A 14 9.73 -9.22 3.98
N HIS A 15 8.83 -8.27 3.71
CA HIS A 15 8.67 -7.67 2.38
C HIS A 15 9.47 -6.38 2.19
N TYR A 16 10.10 -5.84 3.24
CA TYR A 16 10.85 -4.59 3.13
C TYR A 16 11.94 -4.69 2.07
N GLY A 17 11.93 -3.73 1.16
CA GLY A 17 12.88 -3.63 0.06
C GLY A 17 12.59 -4.55 -1.13
N ARG A 18 11.60 -5.45 -1.05
CA ARG A 18 11.16 -6.29 -2.16
C ARG A 18 10.17 -5.53 -3.05
N SER A 19 10.10 -5.94 -4.31
CA SER A 19 9.10 -5.44 -5.24
C SER A 19 7.87 -6.36 -5.22
N ILE A 20 6.69 -5.75 -5.27
CA ILE A 20 5.43 -6.46 -5.51
C ILE A 20 4.84 -5.99 -6.84
N LYS A 21 4.10 -6.87 -7.50
CA LYS A 21 3.31 -6.51 -8.68
C LYS A 21 1.89 -6.15 -8.23
N ILE A 22 1.46 -4.93 -8.52
CA ILE A 22 0.11 -4.44 -8.23
C ILE A 22 -0.67 -4.40 -9.55
N THR A 23 -1.89 -4.90 -9.55
CA THR A 23 -2.77 -4.95 -10.72
C THR A 23 -4.12 -4.33 -10.40
N ALA A 24 -4.49 -3.28 -11.15
CA ALA A 24 -5.80 -2.65 -11.04
C ALA A 24 -6.88 -3.49 -11.72
N LYS A 25 -8.16 -3.29 -11.37
CA LYS A 25 -9.30 -3.99 -12.01
C LYS A 25 -9.32 -3.87 -13.54
N GLY A 26 -8.82 -2.75 -14.09
CA GLY A 26 -8.72 -2.52 -15.54
C GLY A 26 -7.63 -3.32 -16.25
N GLY A 27 -6.81 -4.10 -15.53
CA GLY A 27 -5.74 -4.94 -16.08
C GLY A 27 -4.36 -4.26 -16.14
N SER A 28 -4.28 -2.94 -15.96
CA SER A 28 -3.00 -2.23 -15.79
C SER A 28 -2.24 -2.77 -14.59
N SER A 29 -0.92 -2.92 -14.72
CA SER A 29 -0.07 -3.41 -13.64
C SER A 29 1.24 -2.66 -13.53
N VAL A 30 1.79 -2.61 -12.32
CA VAL A 30 3.05 -1.92 -12.01
C VAL A 30 3.81 -2.66 -10.93
N TYR A 31 5.14 -2.61 -11.01
CA TYR A 31 6.01 -3.07 -9.93
C TYR A 31 6.33 -1.90 -9.00
N ALA A 32 6.17 -2.10 -7.70
CA ALA A 32 6.47 -1.11 -6.68
C ALA A 32 7.25 -1.73 -5.53
N LYS A 33 8.23 -0.98 -5.01
CA LYS A 33 9.06 -1.42 -3.89
C LYS A 33 8.34 -1.17 -2.58
N VAL A 34 8.26 -2.17 -1.72
CA VAL A 34 7.77 -2.02 -0.35
C VAL A 34 8.83 -1.31 0.48
N VAL A 35 8.49 -0.18 1.07
CA VAL A 35 9.44 0.65 1.83
C VAL A 35 8.96 0.99 3.24
N ASP A 36 7.71 0.68 3.57
CA ASP A 36 7.15 1.03 4.87
C ASP A 36 6.03 0.06 5.28
N GLU A 37 5.61 0.19 6.54
CA GLU A 37 4.45 -0.46 7.10
C GLU A 37 3.28 0.53 7.18
N CYS A 38 2.09 0.10 6.76
CA CYS A 38 0.84 0.76 7.11
C CYS A 38 0.34 0.15 8.42
N ASP A 39 0.61 0.81 9.55
CA ASP A 39 0.36 0.25 10.88
C ASP A 39 -1.15 0.04 11.11
N SER A 40 -1.55 -1.21 11.24
CA SER A 40 -2.94 -1.64 11.47
C SER A 40 -3.22 -2.06 12.92
N VAL A 41 -2.27 -1.83 13.81
CA VAL A 41 -2.32 -2.18 15.24
C VAL A 41 -2.45 -0.93 16.10
N HIS A 42 -1.74 0.15 15.76
CA HIS A 42 -1.71 1.40 16.51
C HIS A 42 -2.34 2.57 15.73
N GLY A 43 -2.81 3.57 16.48
CA GLY A 43 -3.51 4.74 15.94
C GLY A 43 -4.36 5.41 17.03
N CYS A 44 -5.08 6.46 16.65
CA CYS A 44 -5.93 7.28 17.53
C CYS A 44 -5.16 7.93 18.70
N ASP A 45 -3.86 8.16 18.53
CA ASP A 45 -2.99 8.79 19.53
C ASP A 45 -2.19 9.94 18.92
N ALA A 46 -1.44 10.66 19.77
CA ALA A 46 -0.71 11.84 19.34
C ALA A 46 0.46 11.54 18.39
N GLU A 47 1.06 10.34 18.47
CA GLU A 47 2.17 9.95 17.59
C GLU A 47 1.68 9.73 16.16
N HIS A 48 0.44 9.26 16.01
CA HIS A 48 -0.22 9.01 14.73
C HIS A 48 -1.15 10.17 14.30
N ASN A 49 -0.95 11.39 14.81
CA ASN A 49 -1.80 12.57 14.54
C ASN A 49 -3.30 12.35 14.78
N TYR A 50 -3.65 11.43 15.68
CA TYR A 50 -5.01 10.96 15.95
C TYR A 50 -5.73 10.33 14.75
N GLU A 51 -4.99 9.90 13.73
CA GLU A 51 -5.53 9.11 12.62
C GLU A 51 -5.86 7.69 13.09
N GLU A 52 -6.89 7.08 12.50
CA GLU A 52 -7.25 5.69 12.79
C GLU A 52 -6.15 4.72 12.30
N PRO A 53 -5.99 3.54 12.94
CA PRO A 53 -5.11 2.51 12.43
C PRO A 53 -5.46 2.15 10.98
N CYS A 54 -4.44 1.78 10.21
CA CYS A 54 -4.59 1.30 8.84
C CYS A 54 -5.49 0.05 8.79
N ALA A 55 -6.26 -0.10 7.72
CA ALA A 55 -6.98 -1.35 7.49
C ALA A 55 -5.99 -2.50 7.20
N TYR A 56 -6.38 -3.74 7.52
CA TYR A 56 -5.49 -4.91 7.47
C TYR A 56 -5.18 -5.43 6.05
N ASN A 57 -5.83 -4.87 5.02
CA ASN A 57 -5.78 -5.33 3.63
C ASN A 57 -5.45 -4.19 2.64
N VAL A 58 -4.52 -3.32 3.01
CA VAL A 58 -4.13 -2.11 2.27
C VAL A 58 -2.74 -2.25 1.67
N VAL A 59 -2.62 -1.81 0.41
CA VAL A 59 -1.37 -1.42 -0.23
C VAL A 59 -1.42 0.10 -0.35
N ASP A 60 -0.77 0.80 0.57
CA ASP A 60 -0.76 2.26 0.56
C ASP A 60 0.32 2.75 -0.41
N ALA A 61 -0.09 3.49 -1.43
CA ALA A 61 0.68 3.63 -2.65
C ALA A 61 1.01 5.08 -2.98
N SER A 62 2.29 5.34 -3.26
CA SER A 62 2.74 6.68 -3.72
C SER A 62 1.97 7.14 -4.98
N PRO A 63 1.83 8.46 -5.21
CA PRO A 63 1.15 9.00 -6.40
C PRO A 63 1.66 8.42 -7.72
N ALA A 64 2.96 8.15 -7.82
CA ALA A 64 3.56 7.53 -9.01
C ALA A 64 3.04 6.12 -9.32
N VAL A 65 2.61 5.35 -8.30
CA VAL A 65 1.97 4.04 -8.49
C VAL A 65 0.57 4.21 -9.06
N TRP A 66 -0.20 5.17 -8.53
CA TRP A 66 -1.53 5.50 -9.04
C TRP A 66 -1.47 5.95 -10.50
N ASP A 67 -0.55 6.86 -10.83
CA ASP A 67 -0.36 7.37 -12.19
C ASP A 67 0.03 6.25 -13.16
N ALA A 68 0.93 5.35 -12.75
CA ALA A 68 1.35 4.21 -13.57
C ALA A 68 0.23 3.17 -13.78
N LEU A 69 -0.69 3.04 -12.83
CA LEU A 69 -1.89 2.21 -12.98
C LEU A 69 -2.99 2.91 -13.79
N GLY A 70 -2.87 4.22 -14.04
CA GLY A 70 -3.90 5.02 -14.69
C GLY A 70 -5.14 5.23 -13.83
N LEU A 71 -4.98 5.28 -12.50
CA LEU A 71 -6.07 5.43 -11.54
C LEU A 71 -6.25 6.90 -11.15
N ASP A 72 -7.50 7.30 -10.91
CA ASP A 72 -7.83 8.63 -10.39
C ASP A 72 -7.61 8.69 -8.88
N GLN A 73 -6.60 9.46 -8.47
CA GLN A 73 -6.23 9.67 -7.07
C GLN A 73 -7.34 10.35 -6.26
N ASN A 74 -8.26 11.08 -6.89
CA ASN A 74 -9.36 11.76 -6.19
C ASN A 74 -10.42 10.80 -5.63
N ILE A 75 -10.42 9.53 -6.07
CA ILE A 75 -11.31 8.50 -5.53
C ILE A 75 -10.82 8.03 -4.15
N GLY A 76 -9.52 8.15 -3.87
CA GLY A 76 -8.90 7.80 -2.60
C GLY A 76 -8.62 6.30 -2.43
N LEU A 77 -9.61 5.43 -2.68
CA LEU A 77 -9.47 3.98 -2.52
C LEU A 77 -9.95 3.22 -3.77
N GLN A 78 -9.17 2.20 -4.17
CA GLN A 78 -9.48 1.34 -5.31
C GLN A 78 -9.11 -0.10 -4.98
N ASP A 79 -9.95 -1.06 -5.38
CA ASP A 79 -9.55 -2.47 -5.22
C ASP A 79 -8.49 -2.84 -6.27
N VAL A 80 -7.48 -3.55 -5.78
CA VAL A 80 -6.37 -4.09 -6.58
C VAL A 80 -6.12 -5.53 -6.18
N THR A 81 -5.37 -6.25 -7.00
CA THR A 81 -4.68 -7.46 -6.57
C THR A 81 -3.19 -7.19 -6.53
N TRP A 82 -2.46 -7.92 -5.69
CA TRP A 82 -1.01 -7.88 -5.70
C TRP A 82 -0.42 -9.28 -5.48
N SER A 83 0.82 -9.44 -5.92
CA SER A 83 1.61 -10.64 -5.65
C SER A 83 3.06 -10.25 -5.41
N ASP A 84 3.79 -11.09 -4.70
CA ASP A 84 5.25 -11.07 -4.75
C ASP A 84 5.74 -11.28 -6.19
N GLU A 85 6.97 -10.84 -6.43
CA GLU A 85 7.75 -11.24 -7.60
C GLU A 85 8.18 -12.72 -7.52
#